data_AF-R5B0N2-F1
#
_entry.id   AF-R5B0N2-F1
#
_cell.length_a   1.000
_cell.length_b   1.000
_cell.length_c   1.000
_cell.angle_alpha   90.00
_cell.angle_beta   90.00
_cell.angle_gamma   90.00
#
_symmetry.space_group_name_H-M   'P 1'
#
loop_
_entity.id
_entity.type
_entity.pdbx_description
1 polymer ?
#
loop_
_entity_poly.entity_id
_entity_poly.type
_entity_poly.pdbx_seq_one_letter_code
_entity_poly.pdbx_strand_id
1 'polypeptide(L)'
;MSADTTPPLKHKELLDEWISNNYEEYCDFTEMMHSADGVGFERVFDFASKLAPGFKKAVILRMKDDRATDFKNLEEMLHEAKVGNILLAGFENPLPDSMIPPMLAWLFRGRSFECMVELGEELIRSGKLSFLRRMASKLVIKSVIKTSLSIDARTEDDWRRFCEEQDDLGVVPTVTLKTVSKFKSPTTVDDSEIVGGAEKKKPKARVAERKPLKELLTDDYLLDLIEERVTVKKRAKDIAMLYIALDKAHVLHSCTIVEFHSALDEAFGEKAGYKKIHVRGVQDAHKTFMSRVQNKLVIDFPENKAELADIRDFLDLPAYAAV
;
A
#
# COMPACT_ATOMS: atom_id res chain seq x y z
N MET A 1 9.50 3.84 -52.70
CA MET A 1 9.85 2.53 -52.12
C MET A 1 10.11 2.76 -50.65
N SER A 2 9.06 2.59 -49.82
CA SER A 2 9.18 2.70 -48.37
C SER A 2 9.67 1.36 -47.84
N ALA A 3 10.84 1.36 -47.20
CA ALA A 3 11.22 0.31 -46.27
C ALA A 3 11.41 1.00 -44.91
N ASP A 4 10.31 1.03 -44.19
CA ASP A 4 10.23 1.32 -42.76
C ASP A 4 10.83 0.11 -42.03
N THR A 5 12.11 0.19 -41.64
CA THR A 5 12.73 -0.78 -40.74
C THR A 5 12.56 -0.31 -39.30
N THR A 6 11.37 -0.53 -38.78
CA THR A 6 11.13 -0.57 -37.33
C THR A 6 11.35 -2.02 -36.87
N PRO A 7 12.36 -2.36 -36.04
CA PRO A 7 12.49 -3.72 -35.51
C PRO A 7 11.89 -3.79 -34.10
N PRO A 8 10.80 -4.53 -33.85
CA PRO A 8 10.68 -5.17 -32.53
C PRO A 8 9.74 -6.40 -32.49
N LEU A 9 10.25 -7.60 -32.16
CA LEU A 9 9.43 -8.72 -31.63
C LEU A 9 10.20 -9.93 -31.05
N LYS A 10 11.54 -10.03 -31.20
CA LYS A 10 12.28 -11.27 -30.87
C LYS A 10 12.43 -11.64 -29.39
N HIS A 11 12.57 -10.69 -28.47
CA HIS A 11 12.99 -11.01 -27.08
C HIS A 11 11.91 -11.69 -26.23
N LYS A 12 10.64 -11.38 -26.48
CA LYS A 12 9.49 -11.95 -25.77
C LYS A 12 9.30 -13.43 -26.10
N GLU A 13 9.42 -13.77 -27.39
CA GLU A 13 9.36 -15.16 -27.89
C GLU A 13 10.53 -16.00 -27.37
N LEU A 14 11.74 -15.43 -27.29
CA LEU A 14 12.91 -16.11 -26.73
C LEU A 14 12.74 -16.49 -25.25
N LEU A 15 12.04 -15.67 -24.46
CA LEU A 15 11.73 -16.00 -23.08
C LEU A 15 10.72 -17.15 -22.99
N ASP A 16 9.71 -17.17 -23.87
CA ASP A 16 8.71 -18.24 -23.90
C ASP A 16 9.34 -19.58 -24.33
N GLU A 17 10.22 -19.54 -25.33
CA GLU A 17 11.02 -20.69 -25.76
C GLU A 17 11.95 -21.18 -24.63
N TRP A 18 12.65 -20.26 -23.96
CA TRP A 18 13.51 -20.60 -22.84
C TRP A 18 12.72 -21.28 -21.70
N ILE A 19 11.56 -20.73 -21.32
CA ILE A 19 10.68 -21.33 -20.30
C ILE A 19 10.23 -22.72 -20.73
N SER A 20 9.84 -22.90 -22.00
CA SER A 20 9.37 -24.20 -22.51
C SER A 20 10.46 -25.27 -22.46
N ASN A 21 11.71 -24.89 -22.73
CA ASN A 21 12.86 -25.80 -22.72
C ASN A 21 13.45 -26.04 -21.32
N ASN A 22 13.22 -25.12 -20.37
CA ASN A 22 13.81 -25.13 -19.02
C ASN A 22 12.73 -24.97 -17.93
N TYR A 23 11.59 -25.65 -18.11
CA TYR A 23 10.41 -25.43 -17.29
C TYR A 23 10.63 -25.74 -15.80
N GLU A 24 11.35 -26.81 -15.47
CA GLU A 24 11.70 -27.17 -14.09
C GLU A 24 12.56 -26.08 -13.43
N GLU A 25 13.60 -25.61 -14.12
CA GLU A 25 14.46 -24.51 -13.63
C GLU A 25 13.66 -23.22 -13.41
N TYR A 26 12.73 -22.90 -14.32
CA TYR A 26 11.82 -21.78 -14.14
C TYR A 26 10.95 -21.95 -12.89
N CYS A 27 10.32 -23.12 -12.72
CA CYS A 27 9.49 -23.43 -11.56
C CYS A 27 10.27 -23.31 -10.24
N ASP A 28 11.44 -23.93 -10.14
CA ASP A 28 12.32 -23.85 -8.97
C ASP A 28 12.67 -22.41 -8.62
N PHE A 29 12.98 -21.60 -9.64
CA PHE A 29 13.24 -20.18 -9.43
C PHE A 29 11.99 -19.44 -8.94
N THR A 30 10.82 -19.70 -9.53
CA THR A 30 9.58 -19.06 -9.10
C THR A 30 9.20 -19.42 -7.67
N GLU A 31 9.35 -20.68 -7.26
CA GLU A 31 9.10 -21.13 -5.88
C GLU A 31 10.04 -20.40 -4.91
N MET A 32 11.33 -20.34 -5.25
CA MET A 32 12.34 -19.64 -4.47
C MET A 32 12.05 -18.13 -4.33
N MET A 33 11.51 -17.48 -5.35
CA MET A 33 11.09 -16.08 -5.26
C MET A 33 9.83 -15.88 -4.40
N HIS A 34 8.93 -16.87 -4.32
CA HIS A 34 7.72 -16.82 -3.48
C HIS A 34 7.94 -17.34 -2.05
N SER A 35 9.17 -17.74 -1.70
CA SER A 35 9.47 -18.20 -0.35
C SER A 35 9.18 -17.12 0.70
N ALA A 36 8.47 -17.50 1.76
CA ALA A 36 8.08 -16.61 2.85
C ALA A 36 9.28 -16.03 3.65
N ASP A 37 10.44 -16.68 3.57
CA ASP A 37 11.68 -16.21 4.20
C ASP A 37 12.40 -15.11 3.39
N GLY A 38 11.95 -14.84 2.15
CA GLY A 38 12.51 -13.80 1.30
C GLY A 38 13.89 -14.11 0.71
N VAL A 39 14.37 -15.36 0.79
CA VAL A 39 15.71 -15.76 0.32
C VAL A 39 15.94 -15.41 -1.16
N GLY A 40 14.91 -15.51 -2.00
CA GLY A 40 15.05 -15.14 -3.41
C GLY A 40 15.30 -13.67 -3.65
N PHE A 41 14.61 -12.81 -2.91
CA PHE A 41 14.87 -11.37 -2.98
C PHE A 41 16.26 -11.01 -2.46
N GLU A 42 16.74 -11.66 -1.41
CA GLU A 42 18.11 -11.49 -0.94
C GLU A 42 19.13 -11.91 -2.00
N ARG A 43 18.89 -13.04 -2.68
CA ARG A 43 19.76 -13.55 -3.75
C ARG A 43 19.83 -12.60 -4.95
N VAL A 44 18.69 -12.09 -5.41
CA VAL A 44 18.63 -11.08 -6.49
C VAL A 44 19.30 -9.77 -6.06
N PHE A 45 19.08 -9.34 -4.82
CA PHE A 45 19.69 -8.12 -4.29
C PHE A 45 21.22 -8.23 -4.18
N ASP A 46 21.74 -9.35 -3.70
CA ASP A 46 23.18 -9.59 -3.61
C ASP A 46 23.80 -9.74 -5.01
N PHE A 47 23.08 -10.33 -5.97
CA PHE A 47 23.49 -10.34 -7.37
C PHE A 47 23.61 -8.91 -7.93
N ALA A 48 22.58 -8.08 -7.78
CA ALA A 48 22.63 -6.68 -8.20
C ALA A 48 23.76 -5.90 -7.50
N SER A 49 23.99 -6.17 -6.22
CA SER A 49 25.06 -5.55 -5.44
C SER A 49 26.47 -5.93 -5.91
N LYS A 50 26.64 -7.12 -6.51
CA LYS A 50 27.90 -7.52 -7.15
C LYS A 50 28.11 -6.81 -8.48
N LEU A 51 27.04 -6.57 -9.24
CA LEU A 51 27.12 -5.89 -10.53
C LEU A 51 27.36 -4.37 -10.42
N ALA A 52 26.82 -3.74 -9.37
CA ALA A 52 26.91 -2.30 -9.15
C ALA A 52 27.61 -1.99 -7.81
N PRO A 53 28.94 -1.73 -7.82
CA PRO A 53 29.67 -1.38 -6.61
C PRO A 53 29.05 -0.21 -5.85
N GLY A 54 28.87 -0.37 -4.54
CA GLY A 54 28.25 0.65 -3.69
C GLY A 54 26.72 0.64 -3.66
N PHE A 55 26.05 -0.12 -4.53
CA PHE A 55 24.59 -0.21 -4.59
C PHE A 55 23.98 -0.63 -3.24
N LYS A 56 24.50 -1.68 -2.60
CA LYS A 56 24.05 -2.14 -1.26
C LYS A 56 24.07 -1.02 -0.23
N LYS A 57 25.15 -0.23 -0.21
CA LYS A 57 25.30 0.91 0.71
C LYS A 57 24.28 2.00 0.38
N ALA A 58 24.08 2.31 -0.89
CA ALA A 58 23.11 3.30 -1.34
C ALA A 58 21.67 2.89 -0.97
N VAL A 59 21.29 1.62 -1.12
CA VAL A 59 19.98 1.11 -0.69
C VAL A 59 19.80 1.27 0.82
N ILE A 60 20.79 0.89 1.63
CA ILE A 60 20.72 1.05 3.10
C ILE A 60 20.54 2.53 3.49
N LEU A 61 21.26 3.45 2.84
CA LEU A 61 21.09 4.88 3.07
C LEU A 61 19.71 5.36 2.66
N ARG A 62 19.22 4.92 1.49
CA ARG A 62 17.89 5.25 0.99
C ARG A 62 16.78 4.80 1.93
N MET A 63 16.92 3.64 2.56
CA MET A 63 15.96 3.11 3.54
C MET A 63 15.94 3.90 4.86
N LYS A 64 16.98 4.72 5.13
CA LYS A 64 17.08 5.57 6.33
C LYS A 64 16.74 7.04 6.05
N ASP A 65 16.60 7.41 4.78
CA ASP A 65 16.27 8.77 4.36
C ASP A 65 14.76 9.02 4.43
N ASP A 66 14.35 9.86 5.37
CA ASP A 66 12.95 10.23 5.61
C ASP A 66 12.45 11.35 4.69
N ARG A 67 13.33 11.93 3.86
CA ARG A 67 13.01 13.02 2.92
C ARG A 67 12.84 12.50 1.50
N ALA A 68 13.54 11.43 1.14
CA ALA A 68 13.49 10.89 -0.21
C ALA A 68 12.13 10.27 -0.54
N THR A 69 11.56 10.66 -1.68
CA THR A 69 10.22 10.26 -2.13
C THR A 69 10.23 9.28 -3.32
N ASP A 70 11.39 9.03 -3.92
CA ASP A 70 11.57 8.11 -5.06
C ASP A 70 12.86 7.30 -4.93
N PHE A 71 13.22 6.53 -5.97
CA PHE A 71 14.43 5.69 -6.00
C PHE A 71 15.39 6.08 -7.14
N LYS A 72 15.28 7.29 -7.69
CA LYS A 72 16.03 7.69 -8.90
C LYS A 72 17.54 7.52 -8.77
N ASN A 73 18.12 7.93 -7.65
CA ASN A 73 19.55 7.78 -7.41
C ASN A 73 20.00 6.30 -7.48
N LEU A 74 19.13 5.35 -7.07
CA LEU A 74 19.44 3.93 -7.14
C LEU A 74 19.32 3.42 -8.59
N GLU A 75 18.31 3.87 -9.32
CA GLU A 75 18.12 3.55 -10.75
C GLU A 75 19.29 4.08 -11.58
N GLU A 76 19.73 5.32 -11.33
CA GLU A 76 20.89 5.93 -11.97
C GLU A 76 22.17 5.13 -11.70
N MET A 77 22.40 4.68 -10.47
CA MET A 77 23.55 3.82 -10.15
C MET A 77 23.54 2.50 -10.94
N LEU A 78 22.38 1.85 -11.07
CA LEU A 78 22.26 0.61 -11.85
C LEU A 78 22.44 0.87 -13.36
N HIS A 79 21.97 2.01 -13.84
CA HIS A 79 22.14 2.45 -15.22
C HIS A 79 23.62 2.76 -15.53
N GLU A 80 24.31 3.50 -14.67
CA GLU A 80 25.74 3.81 -14.79
C GLU A 80 26.61 2.54 -14.75
N ALA A 81 26.24 1.58 -13.91
CA ALA A 81 26.87 0.26 -13.87
C ALA A 81 26.53 -0.63 -15.10
N LYS A 82 25.70 -0.13 -16.03
CA LYS A 82 25.27 -0.83 -17.26
C LYS A 82 24.67 -2.21 -16.98
N VAL A 83 23.96 -2.35 -15.86
CA VAL A 83 23.38 -3.63 -15.43
C VAL A 83 22.49 -4.23 -16.50
N GLY A 84 21.67 -3.43 -17.20
CA GLY A 84 20.83 -3.91 -18.29
C GLY A 84 21.61 -4.61 -19.41
N ASN A 85 22.77 -4.08 -19.81
CA ASN A 85 23.61 -4.69 -20.85
C ASN A 85 24.21 -6.02 -20.37
N ILE A 86 24.59 -6.09 -19.10
CA ILE A 86 25.11 -7.32 -18.48
C ILE A 86 24.02 -8.40 -18.45
N LEU A 87 22.79 -8.03 -18.08
CA LEU A 87 21.64 -8.94 -18.07
C LEU A 87 21.31 -9.45 -19.47
N LEU A 88 21.31 -8.58 -20.48
CA LEU A 88 21.08 -8.99 -21.87
C LEU A 88 22.15 -9.96 -22.36
N ALA A 89 23.44 -9.63 -22.17
CA ALA A 89 24.53 -10.50 -22.58
C ALA A 89 24.51 -11.86 -21.84
N GLY A 90 24.17 -11.85 -20.54
CA GLY A 90 24.04 -13.05 -19.72
C GLY A 90 22.78 -13.88 -20.01
N PHE A 91 21.80 -13.33 -20.71
CA PHE A 91 20.66 -14.06 -21.25
C PHE A 91 21.00 -14.72 -22.58
N GLU A 92 21.66 -13.99 -23.48
CA GLU A 92 22.07 -14.50 -24.79
C GLU A 92 23.12 -15.61 -24.68
N ASN A 93 24.03 -15.51 -23.70
CA ASN A 93 25.10 -16.47 -23.47
C ASN A 93 25.18 -16.81 -21.97
N PRO A 94 24.24 -17.62 -21.45
CA PRO A 94 24.19 -17.93 -20.03
C PRO A 94 25.37 -18.80 -19.60
N LEU A 95 25.98 -18.44 -18.48
CA LEU A 95 26.90 -19.35 -17.78
C LEU A 95 26.11 -20.52 -17.16
N PRO A 96 26.76 -21.67 -16.93
CA PRO A 96 26.17 -22.74 -16.11
C PRO A 96 25.70 -22.18 -14.76
N ASP A 97 24.50 -22.58 -14.32
CA ASP A 97 23.86 -22.16 -13.07
C ASP A 97 23.59 -20.64 -12.94
N SER A 98 23.55 -19.91 -14.07
CA SER A 98 23.22 -18.50 -14.09
C SER A 98 21.76 -18.27 -13.71
N MET A 99 21.50 -17.39 -12.73
CA MET A 99 20.13 -17.00 -12.39
C MET A 99 19.51 -16.02 -13.41
N ILE A 100 20.28 -15.52 -14.38
CA ILE A 100 19.81 -14.46 -15.30
C ILE A 100 18.63 -14.95 -16.15
N PRO A 101 18.70 -16.11 -16.85
CA PRO A 101 17.57 -16.59 -17.63
C PRO A 101 16.28 -16.81 -16.84
N PRO A 102 16.26 -17.56 -15.72
CA PRO A 102 15.03 -17.73 -14.95
C PRO A 102 14.54 -16.41 -14.32
N MET A 103 15.45 -15.52 -13.90
CA MET A 103 15.07 -14.21 -13.36
C MET A 103 14.39 -13.32 -14.41
N LEU A 104 14.91 -13.24 -15.63
CA LEU A 104 14.30 -12.44 -16.70
C LEU A 104 13.00 -13.05 -17.20
N ALA A 105 12.94 -14.38 -17.31
CA ALA A 105 11.72 -15.11 -17.60
C ALA A 105 10.64 -14.79 -16.56
N TRP A 106 10.96 -14.89 -15.27
CA TRP A 106 10.03 -14.55 -14.20
C TRP A 106 9.64 -13.07 -14.22
N LEU A 107 10.59 -12.15 -14.43
CA LEU A 107 10.32 -10.72 -14.46
C LEU A 107 9.29 -10.33 -15.54
N PHE A 108 9.42 -10.87 -16.75
CA PHE A 108 8.60 -10.47 -17.89
C PHE A 108 7.42 -11.40 -18.20
N ARG A 109 7.48 -12.68 -17.81
CA ARG A 109 6.42 -13.68 -18.08
C ARG A 109 5.74 -14.22 -16.83
N GLY A 110 6.40 -14.16 -15.68
CA GLY A 110 5.85 -14.59 -14.40
C GLY A 110 5.08 -13.49 -13.66
N ARG A 111 4.59 -13.84 -12.46
CA ARG A 111 3.89 -12.95 -11.51
C ARG A 111 4.86 -12.10 -10.67
N SER A 112 5.92 -11.59 -11.29
CA SER A 112 7.04 -10.96 -10.58
C SER A 112 6.65 -9.68 -9.83
N PHE A 113 5.89 -8.80 -10.49
CA PHE A 113 5.41 -7.54 -9.92
C PHE A 113 4.42 -7.80 -8.78
N GLU A 114 3.52 -8.76 -8.95
CA GLU A 114 2.57 -9.20 -7.92
C GLU A 114 3.29 -9.74 -6.70
N CYS A 115 4.25 -10.64 -6.89
CA CYS A 115 5.08 -11.21 -5.82
C CYS A 115 5.86 -10.12 -5.05
N MET A 116 6.47 -9.17 -5.78
CA MET A 116 7.16 -8.02 -5.17
C MET A 116 6.22 -7.16 -4.31
N VAL A 117 4.99 -6.94 -4.79
CA VAL A 117 3.97 -6.16 -4.07
C VAL A 117 3.44 -6.92 -2.86
N GLU A 118 3.14 -8.21 -3.01
CA GLU A 118 2.65 -9.10 -1.96
C GLU A 118 3.65 -9.17 -0.79
N LEU A 119 4.94 -9.39 -1.08
CA LEU A 119 5.98 -9.34 -0.05
C LEU A 119 6.04 -7.96 0.63
N GLY A 120 5.92 -6.89 -0.14
CA GLY A 120 5.89 -5.54 0.40
C GLY A 120 4.72 -5.32 1.38
N GLU A 121 3.53 -5.79 1.02
CA GLU A 121 2.32 -5.73 1.85
C GLU A 121 2.46 -6.61 3.10
N GLU A 122 2.99 -7.83 2.96
CA GLU A 122 3.30 -8.73 4.08
C GLU A 122 4.26 -8.07 5.08
N LEU A 123 5.35 -7.49 4.59
CA LEU A 123 6.30 -6.80 5.44
C LEU A 123 5.67 -5.64 6.22
N ILE A 124 4.76 -4.88 5.60
CA ILE A 124 4.02 -3.80 6.27
C ILE A 124 3.04 -4.38 7.30
N ARG A 125 2.28 -5.42 6.93
CA ARG A 125 1.24 -6.05 7.73
C ARG A 125 1.81 -6.81 8.94
N SER A 126 2.99 -7.42 8.80
CA SER A 126 3.65 -8.17 9.87
C SER A 126 3.95 -7.33 11.12
N GLY A 127 3.95 -5.99 11.02
CA GLY A 127 4.22 -5.08 12.13
C GLY A 127 5.68 -5.04 12.59
N LYS A 128 6.55 -5.89 12.03
CA LYS A 128 7.97 -6.02 12.42
C LYS A 128 8.85 -4.87 11.93
N LEU A 129 8.37 -4.06 11.00
CA LEU A 129 9.12 -2.97 10.40
C LEU A 129 9.04 -1.66 11.20
N SER A 130 10.19 -0.99 11.35
CA SER A 130 10.23 0.39 11.86
C SER A 130 9.47 1.35 10.94
N PHE A 131 9.10 2.53 11.46
CA PHE A 131 8.33 3.52 10.69
C PHE A 131 8.96 3.88 9.33
N LEU A 132 10.27 4.14 9.31
CA LEU A 132 10.98 4.48 8.07
C LEU A 132 10.97 3.33 7.07
N ARG A 133 11.16 2.09 7.56
CA ARG A 133 11.10 0.89 6.71
C ARG A 133 9.70 0.67 6.16
N ARG A 134 8.64 0.87 6.95
CA ARG A 134 7.24 0.83 6.45
C ARG A 134 6.98 1.89 5.38
N MET A 135 7.49 3.11 5.56
CA MET A 135 7.36 4.17 4.55
C MET A 135 8.11 3.79 3.27
N ALA A 136 9.31 3.24 3.39
CA ALA A 136 10.09 2.78 2.25
C ALA A 136 9.40 1.61 1.51
N SER A 137 8.88 0.60 2.23
CA SER A 137 8.10 -0.50 1.62
C SER A 137 6.88 0.01 0.85
N LYS A 138 6.16 0.99 1.42
CA LYS A 138 5.04 1.66 0.72
C LYS A 138 5.50 2.37 -0.56
N LEU A 139 6.68 3.00 -0.56
CA LEU A 139 7.24 3.61 -1.76
C LEU A 139 7.64 2.54 -2.78
N VAL A 140 8.25 1.44 -2.35
CA VAL A 140 8.61 0.30 -3.22
C VAL A 140 7.36 -0.25 -3.92
N ILE A 141 6.29 -0.59 -3.17
CA ILE A 141 5.04 -1.10 -3.74
C ILE A 141 4.52 -0.17 -4.85
N LYS A 142 4.46 1.14 -4.56
CA LYS A 142 3.99 2.13 -5.54
C LYS A 142 4.89 2.24 -6.76
N SER A 143 6.20 2.18 -6.56
CA SER A 143 7.17 2.19 -7.65
C SER A 143 7.05 0.94 -8.51
N VAL A 144 6.91 -0.25 -7.91
CA VAL A 144 6.71 -1.52 -8.64
C VAL A 144 5.46 -1.45 -9.52
N ILE A 145 4.32 -1.04 -8.96
CA ILE A 145 3.05 -0.86 -9.70
C ILE A 145 3.21 0.15 -10.83
N LYS A 146 3.78 1.33 -10.53
CA LYS A 146 3.94 2.39 -11.54
C LYS A 146 4.89 1.95 -12.66
N THR A 147 5.99 1.29 -12.32
CA THR A 147 6.98 0.81 -13.28
C THR A 147 6.39 -0.26 -14.17
N SER A 148 5.65 -1.23 -13.60
CA SER A 148 5.01 -2.30 -14.37
C SER A 148 4.05 -1.76 -15.43
N LEU A 149 3.29 -0.70 -15.09
CA LEU A 149 2.42 0.01 -16.02
C LEU A 149 3.23 0.77 -17.07
N SER A 150 4.29 1.48 -16.66
CA SER A 150 5.08 2.32 -17.58
C SER A 150 5.85 1.55 -18.65
N ILE A 151 6.13 0.28 -18.40
CA ILE A 151 6.82 -0.61 -19.35
C ILE A 151 5.86 -1.57 -20.06
N ASP A 152 4.55 -1.39 -19.89
CA ASP A 152 3.50 -2.26 -20.43
C ASP A 152 3.66 -3.75 -20.03
N ALA A 153 4.25 -4.01 -18.86
CA ALA A 153 4.33 -5.35 -18.30
C ALA A 153 3.03 -5.78 -17.62
N ARG A 154 2.24 -4.80 -17.15
CA ARG A 154 0.90 -4.98 -16.58
C ARG A 154 -0.02 -3.85 -17.01
N THR A 155 -1.30 -4.11 -16.93
CA THR A 155 -2.38 -3.15 -17.13
C THR A 155 -2.99 -2.72 -15.80
N GLU A 156 -3.82 -1.67 -15.82
CA GLU A 156 -4.60 -1.28 -14.62
C GLU A 156 -5.54 -2.41 -14.17
N ASP A 157 -6.07 -3.20 -15.11
CA ASP A 157 -7.00 -4.30 -14.82
C ASP A 157 -6.30 -5.52 -14.22
N ASP A 158 -5.06 -5.82 -14.62
CA ASP A 158 -4.25 -6.86 -13.97
C ASP A 158 -4.09 -6.58 -12.47
N TRP A 159 -3.89 -5.32 -12.11
CA TRP A 159 -3.78 -4.90 -10.72
C TRP A 159 -5.11 -4.90 -9.97
N ARG A 160 -6.24 -4.65 -10.64
CA ARG A 160 -7.59 -4.82 -10.05
C ARG A 160 -7.83 -6.29 -9.74
N ARG A 161 -7.56 -7.16 -10.70
CA ARG A 161 -7.65 -8.61 -10.55
C ARG A 161 -6.73 -9.11 -9.43
N PHE A 162 -5.51 -8.60 -9.32
CA PHE A 162 -4.64 -8.93 -8.19
C PHE A 162 -5.27 -8.56 -6.84
N CYS A 163 -5.96 -7.41 -6.74
CA CYS A 163 -6.63 -7.03 -5.50
C CYS A 163 -7.82 -7.96 -5.18
N GLU A 164 -8.58 -8.37 -6.20
CA GLU A 164 -9.68 -9.34 -6.07
C GLU A 164 -9.13 -10.71 -5.60
N GLU A 165 -8.06 -11.20 -6.22
CA GLU A 165 -7.41 -12.46 -5.82
C GLU A 165 -6.89 -12.42 -4.38
N GLN A 166 -6.38 -11.28 -3.91
CA GLN A 166 -5.95 -11.12 -2.52
C GLN A 166 -7.16 -11.10 -1.56
N ASP A 167 -8.27 -10.47 -1.95
CA ASP A 167 -9.52 -10.46 -1.19
C ASP A 167 -10.12 -11.88 -1.06
N ASP A 168 -10.10 -12.67 -2.14
CA ASP A 168 -10.49 -14.08 -2.14
C ASP A 168 -9.65 -14.92 -1.17
N LEU A 169 -8.39 -14.54 -0.94
CA LEU A 169 -7.49 -15.14 0.03
C LEU A 169 -7.64 -14.58 1.46
N GLY A 170 -8.56 -13.63 1.68
CA GLY A 170 -8.76 -12.95 2.96
C GLY A 170 -7.62 -11.99 3.33
N VAL A 171 -6.82 -11.57 2.35
CA VAL A 171 -5.69 -10.66 2.53
C VAL A 171 -6.07 -9.28 1.99
N VAL A 172 -5.88 -8.24 2.81
CA VAL A 172 -6.18 -6.86 2.40
C VAL A 172 -4.88 -6.12 2.01
N PRO A 173 -4.54 -6.00 0.71
CA PRO A 173 -3.32 -5.34 0.26
C PRO A 173 -3.51 -3.81 0.31
N THR A 174 -3.30 -3.25 1.50
CA THR A 174 -3.73 -1.90 1.87
C THR A 174 -3.08 -0.80 1.04
N VAL A 175 -1.79 -0.90 0.72
CA VAL A 175 -1.09 0.11 -0.10
C VAL A 175 -1.50 0.00 -1.56
N THR A 176 -1.69 -1.22 -2.04
CA THR A 176 -2.04 -1.58 -3.40
C THR A 176 -3.46 -1.13 -3.71
N LEU A 177 -4.44 -1.47 -2.87
CA LEU A 177 -5.83 -0.99 -2.99
C LEU A 177 -5.92 0.54 -3.07
N LYS A 178 -5.16 1.24 -2.21
CA LYS A 178 -5.09 2.72 -2.22
C LYS A 178 -4.42 3.29 -3.48
N THR A 179 -3.63 2.48 -4.18
CA THR A 179 -2.96 2.87 -5.42
C THR A 179 -3.86 2.58 -6.61
N VAL A 180 -4.44 1.38 -6.67
CA VAL A 180 -5.38 0.92 -7.70
C VAL A 180 -6.67 1.75 -7.70
N SER A 181 -7.17 2.20 -6.56
CA SER A 181 -8.36 3.06 -6.48
C SER A 181 -8.20 4.42 -7.16
N LYS A 182 -6.96 4.81 -7.50
CA LYS A 182 -6.66 6.07 -8.22
C LYS A 182 -6.59 5.90 -9.73
N PHE A 183 -6.59 4.65 -10.22
CA PHE A 183 -6.66 4.35 -11.64
C PHE A 183 -7.92 4.95 -12.22
N LYS A 184 -7.84 5.43 -13.47
CA LYS A 184 -9.02 5.98 -14.12
C LYS A 184 -10.00 4.81 -14.33
N SER A 185 -11.28 5.03 -14.04
CA SER A 185 -12.29 4.06 -14.45
C SER A 185 -12.23 3.93 -15.97
N PRO A 186 -12.36 2.71 -16.54
CA PRO A 186 -12.51 2.57 -17.99
C PRO A 186 -13.70 3.43 -18.43
N THR A 187 -13.46 4.38 -19.33
CA THR A 187 -14.55 5.06 -20.03
C THR A 187 -15.24 4.01 -20.89
N THR A 188 -16.35 3.45 -20.41
CA THR A 188 -17.29 2.77 -21.29
C THR A 188 -17.84 3.83 -22.24
N VAL A 189 -17.39 3.77 -23.48
CA VAL A 189 -18.08 4.37 -24.62
C VAL A 189 -19.47 3.77 -24.67
N ASP A 190 -20.48 4.56 -24.31
CA ASP A 190 -21.83 4.36 -24.81
C ASP A 190 -22.31 5.70 -25.37
N ASP A 191 -22.28 5.76 -26.70
CA ASP A 191 -22.98 6.75 -27.50
C ASP A 191 -24.48 6.43 -27.38
N SER A 192 -25.27 7.28 -26.72
CA SER A 192 -26.44 7.90 -27.35
C SER A 192 -27.27 8.76 -26.38
N GLU A 193 -27.59 9.95 -26.89
CA GLU A 193 -28.71 10.83 -26.56
C GLU A 193 -28.67 11.68 -25.29
N ILE A 194 -27.93 12.79 -25.47
CA ILE A 194 -28.18 14.09 -24.85
C ILE A 194 -29.55 14.63 -25.31
N VAL A 195 -30.48 14.84 -24.38
CA VAL A 195 -31.40 15.99 -24.44
C VAL A 195 -31.65 16.54 -23.03
N GLY A 196 -31.27 17.81 -22.81
CA GLY A 196 -32.05 18.70 -21.96
C GLY A 196 -31.33 19.37 -20.78
N GLY A 197 -30.90 20.62 -20.99
CA GLY A 197 -31.00 21.64 -19.95
C GLY A 197 -29.70 22.04 -19.25
N ALA A 198 -28.95 22.95 -19.87
CA ALA A 198 -27.89 23.68 -19.20
C ALA A 198 -28.47 24.64 -18.16
N GLU A 199 -28.27 24.34 -16.87
CA GLU A 199 -28.19 25.35 -15.81
C GLU A 199 -26.90 25.19 -15.01
N LYS A 200 -26.08 26.25 -15.02
CA LYS A 200 -24.83 26.37 -14.25
C LYS A 200 -25.11 26.24 -12.75
N LYS A 201 -24.75 25.11 -12.13
CA LYS A 201 -24.59 25.01 -10.65
C LYS A 201 -23.30 24.27 -10.26
N LYS A 202 -22.69 24.81 -9.20
CA LYS A 202 -21.38 24.54 -8.57
C LYS A 202 -20.94 23.07 -8.52
N PRO A 203 -19.63 22.78 -8.45
CA PRO A 203 -19.10 21.42 -8.49
C PRO A 203 -19.68 20.58 -7.36
N LYS A 204 -20.46 19.55 -7.71
CA LYS A 204 -20.92 18.54 -6.77
C LYS A 204 -19.71 17.72 -6.31
N ALA A 205 -19.52 17.66 -5.00
CA ALA A 205 -18.57 16.78 -4.35
C ALA A 205 -18.82 15.33 -4.79
N ARG A 206 -17.75 14.62 -5.16
CA ARG A 206 -17.72 13.15 -5.25
C ARG A 206 -18.16 12.62 -3.89
N VAL A 207 -19.33 11.99 -3.83
CA VAL A 207 -19.73 11.20 -2.66
C VAL A 207 -18.96 9.90 -2.79
N ALA A 208 -17.86 9.78 -2.03
CA ALA A 208 -17.27 8.48 -1.74
C ALA A 208 -18.33 7.68 -0.98
N GLU A 209 -18.57 6.44 -1.40
CA GLU A 209 -19.39 5.50 -0.63
C GLU A 209 -18.79 5.40 0.78
N ARG A 210 -19.58 5.81 1.78
CA ARG A 210 -19.14 5.85 3.18
C ARG A 210 -19.26 4.45 3.75
N LYS A 211 -18.16 3.91 4.25
CA LYS A 211 -18.17 2.62 4.94
C LYS A 211 -18.92 2.75 6.28
N PRO A 212 -19.84 1.84 6.61
CA PRO A 212 -20.53 1.84 7.89
C PRO A 212 -19.54 1.58 9.04
N LEU A 213 -19.87 2.02 10.25
CA LEU A 213 -18.99 1.90 11.42
C LEU A 213 -18.56 0.46 11.69
N LYS A 214 -19.45 -0.50 11.47
CA LYS A 214 -19.18 -1.94 11.62
C LYS A 214 -17.99 -2.40 10.75
N GLU A 215 -17.92 -1.95 9.51
CA GLU A 215 -16.82 -2.28 8.60
C GLU A 215 -15.52 -1.54 8.93
N LEU A 216 -15.60 -0.44 9.70
CA LEU A 216 -14.41 0.28 10.18
C LEU A 216 -13.77 -0.38 11.38
N LEU A 217 -14.45 -1.30 12.07
CA LEU A 217 -13.93 -1.98 13.26
C LEU A 217 -13.48 -3.40 12.91
N THR A 218 -12.49 -3.88 13.64
CA THR A 218 -11.98 -5.26 13.53
C THR A 218 -12.89 -6.27 14.20
N ASP A 219 -13.53 -5.89 15.30
CA ASP A 219 -14.38 -6.76 16.11
C ASP A 219 -15.77 -6.17 16.34
N ASP A 220 -16.80 -7.01 16.21
CA ASP A 220 -18.21 -6.63 16.34
C ASP A 220 -18.59 -6.17 17.75
N TYR A 221 -17.95 -6.72 18.81
CA TYR A 221 -18.27 -6.37 20.21
C TYR A 221 -17.97 -4.90 20.54
N LEU A 222 -17.08 -4.26 19.78
CA LEU A 222 -16.69 -2.86 19.98
C LEU A 222 -17.84 -1.91 19.66
N LEU A 223 -18.82 -2.29 18.84
CA LEU A 223 -19.94 -1.43 18.47
C LEU A 223 -20.77 -1.02 19.69
N ASP A 224 -21.11 -1.99 20.54
CA ASP A 224 -21.94 -1.75 21.74
C ASP A 224 -21.19 -0.90 22.76
N LEU A 225 -19.91 -1.19 22.98
CA LEU A 225 -19.06 -0.42 23.89
C LEU A 225 -18.80 1.00 23.39
N ILE A 226 -18.60 1.17 22.07
CA ILE A 226 -18.47 2.50 21.46
C ILE A 226 -19.78 3.28 21.62
N GLU A 227 -20.95 2.67 21.39
CA GLU A 227 -22.26 3.30 21.62
C GLU A 227 -22.37 3.82 23.06
N GLU A 228 -22.06 3.00 24.06
CA GLU A 228 -22.06 3.40 25.47
C GLU A 228 -21.09 4.56 25.72
N ARG A 229 -19.88 4.50 25.15
CA ARG A 229 -18.88 5.54 25.35
C ARG A 229 -19.32 6.89 24.77
N VAL A 230 -19.86 6.92 23.55
CA VAL A 230 -20.26 8.18 22.87
C VAL A 230 -21.55 8.77 23.43
N THR A 231 -22.40 7.96 24.07
CA THR A 231 -23.60 8.43 24.77
C THR A 231 -23.29 8.97 26.17
N VAL A 232 -22.12 8.68 26.75
CA VAL A 232 -21.65 9.28 28.01
C VAL A 232 -20.74 10.49 27.76
N LYS A 233 -19.77 10.38 26.84
CA LYS A 233 -18.75 11.40 26.57
C LYS A 233 -19.05 12.17 25.28
N LYS A 234 -19.60 13.38 25.42
CA LYS A 234 -20.28 14.13 24.35
C LYS A 234 -19.54 15.36 23.84
N ARG A 235 -18.21 15.45 24.00
CA ARG A 235 -17.40 16.58 23.51
C ARG A 235 -16.57 16.17 22.31
N ALA A 236 -16.22 17.16 21.48
CA ALA A 236 -15.40 16.93 20.30
C ALA A 236 -14.03 16.31 20.62
N LYS A 237 -13.45 16.70 21.76
CA LYS A 237 -12.25 16.08 22.33
C LYS A 237 -12.43 14.58 22.55
N ASP A 238 -13.57 14.17 23.09
CA ASP A 238 -13.82 12.79 23.49
C ASP A 238 -13.90 11.87 22.24
N ILE A 239 -14.53 12.33 21.15
CA ILE A 239 -14.57 11.61 19.86
C ILE A 239 -13.17 11.51 19.22
N ALA A 240 -12.38 12.58 19.28
CA ALA A 240 -11.00 12.54 18.79
C ALA A 240 -10.12 11.57 19.60
N MET A 241 -10.29 11.52 20.93
CA MET A 241 -9.60 10.57 21.80
C MET A 241 -10.00 9.14 21.52
N LEU A 242 -11.29 8.89 21.29
CA LEU A 242 -11.81 7.58 20.91
C LEU A 242 -11.18 7.09 19.59
N TYR A 243 -11.18 7.95 18.55
CA TYR A 243 -10.53 7.65 17.28
C TYR A 243 -9.04 7.27 17.47
N ILE A 244 -8.30 8.06 18.26
CA ILE A 244 -6.88 7.81 18.53
C ILE A 244 -6.68 6.50 19.30
N ALA A 245 -7.53 6.20 20.28
CA ALA A 245 -7.43 4.98 21.08
C ALA A 245 -7.64 3.73 20.22
N LEU A 246 -8.68 3.73 19.37
CA LEU A 246 -8.98 2.62 18.47
C LEU A 246 -7.88 2.43 17.40
N ASP A 247 -7.34 3.54 16.86
CA ASP A 247 -6.21 3.52 15.92
C ASP A 247 -4.92 3.00 16.58
N LYS A 248 -4.61 3.44 17.81
CA LYS A 248 -3.46 2.97 18.60
C LYS A 248 -3.56 1.51 19.02
N ALA A 249 -4.77 1.02 19.26
CA ALA A 249 -5.04 -0.39 19.55
C ALA A 249 -5.12 -1.27 18.30
N HIS A 250 -5.03 -0.66 17.10
CA HIS A 250 -5.16 -1.35 15.82
C HIS A 250 -6.49 -2.08 15.62
N VAL A 251 -7.55 -1.62 16.29
CA VAL A 251 -8.90 -2.17 16.13
C VAL A 251 -9.77 -1.38 15.16
N LEU A 252 -9.25 -0.27 14.63
CA LEU A 252 -9.88 0.57 13.61
C LEU A 252 -9.16 0.37 12.26
N HIS A 253 -9.90 -0.05 11.24
CA HIS A 253 -9.43 -0.05 9.87
C HIS A 253 -9.11 1.38 9.41
N SER A 254 -8.13 1.51 8.51
CA SER A 254 -7.62 2.79 8.03
C SER A 254 -8.73 3.68 7.46
N CYS A 255 -9.24 4.61 8.26
CA CYS A 255 -10.14 5.68 7.87
C CYS A 255 -9.62 7.02 8.39
N THR A 256 -10.13 8.12 7.85
CA THR A 256 -9.88 9.46 8.38
C THR A 256 -10.82 9.73 9.56
N ILE A 257 -10.43 10.67 10.42
CA ILE A 257 -11.32 11.10 11.52
C ILE A 257 -12.68 11.64 11.05
N VAL A 258 -12.77 12.14 9.81
CA VAL A 258 -14.03 12.62 9.22
C VAL A 258 -14.92 11.44 8.80
N GLU A 259 -14.32 10.39 8.23
CA GLU A 259 -15.03 9.16 7.89
C GLU A 259 -15.51 8.45 9.14
N PHE A 260 -14.65 8.32 10.16
CA PHE A 260 -15.02 7.77 11.46
C PHE A 260 -16.15 8.56 12.12
N HIS A 261 -16.05 9.89 12.17
CA HIS A 261 -17.10 10.76 12.72
C HIS A 261 -18.43 10.61 11.96
N SER A 262 -18.37 10.54 10.62
CA SER A 262 -19.56 10.33 9.79
C SER A 262 -20.19 8.97 10.05
N ALA A 263 -19.38 7.91 10.20
CA ALA A 263 -19.84 6.56 10.50
C ALA A 263 -20.47 6.46 11.90
N LEU A 264 -19.97 7.19 12.90
CA LEU A 264 -20.61 7.30 14.21
C LEU A 264 -21.98 7.99 14.11
N ASP A 265 -22.07 9.11 13.38
CA ASP A 265 -23.32 9.84 13.18
C ASP A 265 -24.36 9.01 12.42
N GLU A 266 -23.93 8.12 11.54
CA GLU A 266 -24.80 7.21 10.79
C GLU A 266 -25.24 6.02 11.65
N ALA A 267 -24.32 5.40 12.42
CA ALA A 267 -24.62 4.26 13.27
C ALA A 267 -25.48 4.62 14.49
N PHE A 268 -25.24 5.78 15.10
CA PHE A 268 -25.85 6.15 16.39
C PHE A 268 -26.67 7.43 16.34
N GLY A 269 -26.80 8.08 15.18
CA GLY A 269 -27.46 9.37 15.03
C GLY A 269 -28.90 9.45 15.52
N GLU A 270 -29.59 8.30 15.57
CA GLU A 270 -30.98 8.16 16.03
C GLU A 270 -31.09 7.54 17.43
N LYS A 271 -29.98 7.12 18.05
CA LYS A 271 -29.97 6.48 19.38
C LYS A 271 -30.18 7.51 20.49
N ALA A 272 -30.95 7.12 21.51
CA ALA A 272 -31.22 7.95 22.67
C ALA A 272 -29.91 8.28 23.42
N GLY A 273 -29.66 9.57 23.65
CA GLY A 273 -28.47 10.04 24.37
C GLY A 273 -27.26 10.37 23.50
N TYR A 274 -27.23 9.97 22.22
CA TYR A 274 -26.20 10.37 21.27
C TYR A 274 -26.33 11.87 20.94
N LYS A 275 -25.21 12.60 20.98
CA LYS A 275 -25.18 14.03 20.63
C LYS A 275 -24.35 14.21 19.37
N LYS A 276 -24.98 14.62 18.27
CA LYS A 276 -24.28 14.97 17.03
C LYS A 276 -23.33 16.13 17.27
N ILE A 277 -22.02 15.86 17.16
CA ILE A 277 -20.96 16.85 17.33
C ILE A 277 -20.54 17.36 15.95
N HIS A 278 -20.32 18.66 15.81
CA HIS A 278 -19.87 19.22 14.55
C HIS A 278 -18.45 18.73 14.21
N VAL A 279 -18.27 18.12 13.03
CA VAL A 279 -17.01 17.51 12.56
C VAL A 279 -15.79 18.42 12.72
N ARG A 280 -15.95 19.73 12.46
CA ARG A 280 -14.86 20.72 12.59
C ARG A 280 -14.23 20.74 13.98
N GLY A 281 -15.03 20.66 15.04
CA GLY A 281 -14.51 20.64 16.41
C GLY A 281 -13.72 19.36 16.69
N VAL A 282 -14.13 18.23 16.10
CA VAL A 282 -13.45 16.93 16.26
C VAL A 282 -12.11 16.95 15.50
N GLN A 283 -12.09 17.50 14.29
CA GLN A 283 -10.87 17.70 13.51
C GLN A 283 -9.88 18.64 14.21
N ASP A 284 -10.35 19.75 14.78
CA ASP A 284 -9.52 20.70 15.52
C ASP A 284 -8.93 20.05 16.78
N ALA A 285 -9.72 19.28 17.54
CA ALA A 285 -9.24 18.53 18.70
C ALA A 285 -8.18 17.49 18.32
N HIS A 286 -8.41 16.70 17.26
CA HIS A 286 -7.44 15.74 16.76
C HIS A 286 -6.14 16.39 16.29
N LYS A 287 -6.25 17.51 15.57
CA LYS A 287 -5.08 18.30 15.18
C LYS A 287 -4.29 18.79 16.38
N THR A 288 -4.96 19.25 17.44
CA THR A 288 -4.31 19.64 18.69
C THR A 288 -3.58 18.46 19.33
N PHE A 289 -4.19 17.27 19.41
CA PHE A 289 -3.52 16.09 19.96
C PHE A 289 -2.29 15.64 19.17
N MET A 290 -2.36 15.74 17.84
CA MET A 290 -1.25 15.42 16.94
C MET A 290 -0.23 16.55 16.80
N SER A 291 -0.48 17.71 17.44
CA SER A 291 0.49 18.81 17.47
C SER A 291 1.62 18.52 18.46
N ARG A 292 2.76 19.21 18.28
CA ARG A 292 3.94 19.05 19.13
C ARG A 292 4.11 20.26 20.05
N VAL A 293 4.38 19.98 21.31
CA VAL A 293 4.81 20.95 22.31
C VAL A 293 6.07 20.39 22.97
N GLN A 294 7.16 21.16 23.01
CA GLN A 294 8.45 20.73 23.56
C GLN A 294 8.94 19.38 22.97
N ASN A 295 8.77 19.20 21.66
CA ASN A 295 9.15 18.00 20.91
C ASN A 295 8.43 16.69 21.31
N LYS A 296 7.36 16.77 22.09
CA LYS A 296 6.44 15.67 22.39
C LYS A 296 5.08 15.93 21.77
N LEU A 297 4.36 14.89 21.34
CA LEU A 297 2.98 15.06 20.90
C LEU A 297 2.12 15.38 22.12
N VAL A 298 1.13 16.27 21.96
CA VAL A 298 0.20 16.62 23.04
C VAL A 298 -0.55 15.39 23.56
N ILE A 299 -0.85 14.43 22.69
CA ILE A 299 -1.47 13.14 23.08
C ILE A 299 -0.62 12.32 24.07
N ASP A 300 0.69 12.55 24.10
CA ASP A 300 1.62 11.81 24.97
C ASP A 300 1.80 12.48 26.34
N PHE A 301 1.09 13.57 26.61
CA PHE A 301 1.10 14.24 27.91
C PHE A 301 0.38 13.39 28.98
N PRO A 302 0.79 13.48 30.26
CA PRO A 302 0.25 12.62 31.31
C PRO A 302 -1.27 12.62 31.40
N GLU A 303 -1.93 13.78 31.28
CA GLU A 303 -3.39 13.85 31.33
C GLU A 303 -4.07 13.10 30.19
N ASN A 304 -3.51 13.18 28.97
CA ASN A 304 -4.08 12.55 27.79
C ASN A 304 -3.74 11.06 27.73
N LYS A 305 -2.58 10.65 28.25
CA LYS A 305 -2.24 9.23 28.44
C LYS A 305 -3.16 8.53 29.43
N ALA A 306 -3.49 9.20 30.54
CA ALA A 306 -4.45 8.67 31.51
C ALA A 306 -5.84 8.50 30.88
N GLU A 307 -6.28 9.46 30.08
CA GLU A 307 -7.56 9.38 29.38
C GLU A 307 -7.56 8.32 28.26
N LEU A 308 -6.43 8.11 27.56
CA LEU A 308 -6.28 6.98 26.62
C LEU A 308 -6.29 5.62 27.34
N ALA A 309 -5.73 5.53 28.54
CA ALA A 309 -5.78 4.31 29.34
C ALA A 309 -7.21 4.02 29.82
N ASP A 310 -7.96 5.03 30.26
CA ASP A 310 -9.38 4.90 30.61
C ASP A 310 -10.22 4.38 29.42
N ILE A 311 -9.98 4.90 28.21
CA ILE A 311 -10.66 4.42 27.01
C ILE A 311 -10.26 2.98 26.69
N ARG A 312 -8.97 2.66 26.80
CA ARG A 312 -8.46 1.30 26.57
C ARG A 312 -9.15 0.29 27.50
N ASP A 313 -9.16 0.60 28.79
CA ASP A 313 -9.68 -0.30 29.82
C ASP A 313 -11.21 -0.43 29.70
N PHE A 314 -11.91 0.65 29.35
CA PHE A 314 -13.36 0.63 29.12
C PHE A 314 -13.77 -0.21 27.91
N LEU A 315 -12.98 -0.15 26.83
CA LEU A 315 -13.26 -0.85 25.57
C LEU A 315 -12.59 -2.24 25.49
N ASP A 316 -11.93 -2.68 26.56
CA ASP A 316 -11.10 -3.91 26.61
C ASP A 316 -10.09 -4.00 25.45
N LEU A 317 -9.47 -2.87 25.10
CA LEU A 317 -8.56 -2.81 23.96
C LEU A 317 -7.22 -3.49 24.27
N PRO A 318 -6.59 -4.12 23.26
CA PRO A 318 -5.23 -4.62 23.38
C PRO A 318 -4.26 -3.55 23.90
N ALA A 319 -3.21 -4.00 24.60
CA ALA A 319 -2.16 -3.10 25.04
C ALA A 319 -1.58 -2.32 23.84
N TYR A 320 -1.56 -1.00 23.95
CA TYR A 320 -0.91 -0.15 22.97
C TYR A 320 0.53 -0.63 22.78
N ALA A 321 0.94 -0.88 21.54
CA ALA A 321 2.29 -1.34 21.25
C ALA A 321 3.30 -0.39 21.92
N ALA A 322 4.17 -0.95 22.77
CA ALA A 322 5.26 -0.20 23.36
C ALA A 322 6.19 0.23 22.22
N VAL A 323 6.30 1.55 22.01
CA VAL A 323 7.24 2.18 21.07
C VAL A 323 8.67 1.95 21.55
#